data_AF-A0A1J1LUQ9-F1
#
_entry.id   AF-A0A1J1LUQ9-F1
#
_cell.length_a   1.000
_cell.length_b   1.000
_cell.length_c   1.000
_cell.angle_alpha   90.00
_cell.angle_beta   90.00
_cell.angle_gamma   90.00
#
_symmetry.space_group_name_H-M   'P 1'
#
loop_
_entity.id
_entity.type
_entity.pdbx_description
1 polymer ?
#
loop_
_entity_poly.entity_id
_entity_poly.type
_entity_poly.pdbx_seq_one_letter_code
_entity_poly.pdbx_strand_id
1 'polypeptide(L)'
;RLQVVSTGSLGLDIALGVGGLPRGRVVEIYGPESSGKTTLTLQVVAEMQKLGGTAAFIDAEHALDIQYAGKLGVNVSDLLVSQPDTGEQALEIADALVRSGSIDMIVIDSVAALVPKAEIEGEMGDSLPGLQARLMSQALRKLTGTIKRTNCLVIFINQIR
;
A
#
# COMPACT_ATOMS: atom_id res chain seq x y z
N ARG A 1 5.30 22.67 -6.73
CA ARG A 1 6.51 21.80 -6.60
C ARG A 1 6.02 20.39 -6.30
N LEU A 2 6.48 19.37 -7.01
CA LEU A 2 6.12 17.97 -6.72
C LEU A 2 6.69 17.61 -5.34
N GLN A 3 5.84 17.14 -4.43
CA GLN A 3 6.30 16.63 -3.14
C GLN A 3 6.63 15.14 -3.28
N VAL A 4 7.75 14.72 -2.71
CA VAL A 4 8.26 13.35 -2.79
C VAL A 4 8.67 12.86 -1.40
N VAL A 5 8.70 11.54 -1.23
CA VAL A 5 9.20 10.86 -0.02
C VAL A 5 10.38 10.00 -0.45
N SER A 6 11.50 10.06 0.27
CA SER A 6 12.65 9.20 -0.02
C SER A 6 12.24 7.73 0.07
N THR A 7 12.84 6.91 -0.77
CA THR A 7 12.67 5.45 -0.72
C THR A 7 13.49 4.80 0.40
N GLY A 8 14.32 5.57 1.11
CA GLY A 8 15.36 5.05 2.01
C GLY A 8 16.62 4.57 1.27
N SER A 9 16.59 4.55 -0.07
CA SER A 9 17.71 4.17 -0.93
C SER A 9 18.12 5.31 -1.83
N LEU A 10 19.31 5.87 -1.60
CA LEU A 10 19.86 6.96 -2.42
C LEU A 10 19.94 6.57 -3.90
N GLY A 11 20.32 5.32 -4.20
CA GLY A 11 20.41 4.84 -5.57
C GLY A 11 19.06 4.83 -6.28
N LEU A 12 18.00 4.42 -5.57
CA LEU A 12 16.65 4.39 -6.12
C LEU A 12 16.07 5.81 -6.26
N ASP A 13 16.30 6.69 -5.29
CA ASP A 13 15.85 8.09 -5.36
C ASP A 13 16.46 8.83 -6.56
N ILE A 14 17.74 8.57 -6.85
CA ILE A 14 18.43 9.08 -8.05
C ILE A 14 17.80 8.47 -9.31
N ALA A 15 17.59 7.16 -9.35
CA ALA A 15 17.04 6.47 -10.51
C ALA A 15 15.62 6.93 -10.86
N LEU A 16 14.81 7.32 -9.87
CA LEU A 16 13.47 7.87 -10.06
C LEU A 16 13.48 9.28 -10.68
N GLY A 17 14.62 9.98 -10.70
CA GLY A 17 14.81 11.30 -11.31
C GLY A 17 14.13 12.47 -10.60
N VAL A 18 13.21 12.19 -9.67
CA VAL A 18 12.48 13.19 -8.87
C VAL A 18 12.90 13.17 -7.39
N GLY A 19 13.82 12.29 -7.00
CA GLY A 19 14.37 12.21 -5.64
C GLY A 19 13.52 11.41 -4.65
N GLY A 20 12.58 10.58 -5.12
CA GLY A 20 11.75 9.74 -4.26
C GLY A 20 10.38 9.41 -4.87
N LEU A 21 9.49 8.83 -4.08
CA LEU A 21 8.13 8.49 -4.50
C LEU A 21 7.21 9.71 -4.43
N PRO A 22 6.44 10.02 -5.50
CA PRO A 22 5.62 11.23 -5.56
C PRO A 22 4.37 11.12 -4.67
N ARG A 23 4.14 12.11 -3.81
CA ARG A 23 2.91 12.24 -3.02
C ARG A 23 1.70 12.56 -3.90
N GLY A 24 0.52 12.13 -3.45
CA GLY A 24 -0.74 12.31 -4.20
C GLY A 24 -0.81 11.44 -5.45
N ARG A 25 -0.17 10.27 -5.42
CA ARG A 25 -0.09 9.30 -6.51
C ARG A 25 -0.22 7.87 -5.98
N VAL A 26 -0.56 6.97 -6.90
CA VAL A 26 -0.46 5.53 -6.71
C VAL A 26 0.91 5.07 -7.22
N VAL A 27 1.57 4.21 -6.46
CA VAL A 27 2.81 3.53 -6.81
C VAL A 27 2.60 2.03 -6.68
N GLU A 28 3.18 1.25 -7.58
CA GLU A 28 3.21 -0.20 -7.50
C GLU A 28 4.65 -0.68 -7.33
N ILE A 29 4.87 -1.59 -6.38
CA ILE A 29 6.14 -2.28 -6.16
C ILE A 29 5.86 -3.77 -6.33
N TYR A 30 6.40 -4.36 -7.40
CA TYR A 30 6.21 -5.78 -7.71
C TYR A 30 7.53 -6.50 -7.89
N GLY A 31 7.50 -7.82 -7.73
CA GLY A 31 8.70 -8.65 -7.79
C GLY A 31 8.48 -10.05 -7.22
N PRO A 32 9.48 -10.95 -7.37
CA PRO A 32 9.43 -12.29 -6.82
C PRO A 32 9.21 -12.30 -5.29
N GLU A 33 8.81 -13.45 -4.76
CA GLU A 33 8.79 -13.66 -3.31
C GLU A 33 10.19 -13.40 -2.73
N SER A 34 10.23 -12.86 -1.51
CA SER A 34 11.47 -12.51 -0.80
C SER A 34 12.41 -11.54 -1.53
N SER A 35 11.95 -10.83 -2.58
CA SER A 35 12.77 -9.84 -3.30
C SER A 35 12.97 -8.50 -2.56
N GLY A 36 12.49 -8.39 -1.32
CA GLY A 36 12.61 -7.17 -0.50
C GLY A 36 11.50 -6.13 -0.69
N LYS A 37 10.35 -6.49 -1.29
CA LYS A 37 9.23 -5.56 -1.53
C LYS A 37 8.73 -4.91 -0.23
N THR A 38 8.35 -5.73 0.76
CA THR A 38 7.87 -5.26 2.06
C THR A 38 8.96 -4.49 2.81
N THR A 39 10.23 -4.95 2.76
CA THR A 39 11.38 -4.22 3.33
C THR A 39 11.53 -2.81 2.75
N LEU A 40 11.50 -2.67 1.42
CA LEU A 40 11.58 -1.38 0.74
C LEU A 40 10.41 -0.48 1.17
N THR A 41 9.21 -1.04 1.22
CA THR A 41 8.02 -0.26 1.59
C THR A 41 8.06 0.19 3.06
N LEU A 42 8.55 -0.65 3.98
CA LEU A 42 8.75 -0.26 5.38
C LEU A 42 9.83 0.82 5.53
N GLN A 43 10.88 0.81 4.71
CA GLN A 43 11.86 1.90 4.66
C GLN A 43 11.20 3.21 4.21
N VAL A 44 10.33 3.18 3.20
CA VAL A 44 9.59 4.35 2.74
C VAL A 44 8.63 4.86 3.83
N VAL A 45 7.98 3.95 4.57
CA VAL A 45 7.14 4.31 5.75
C VAL A 45 7.98 5.04 6.80
N ALA A 46 9.16 4.53 7.13
CA ALA A 46 10.07 5.19 8.06
C ALA A 46 10.48 6.59 7.58
N GLU A 47 10.78 6.75 6.29
CA GLU A 47 11.07 8.06 5.69
C GLU A 47 9.87 9.01 5.75
N MET A 48 8.63 8.53 5.54
CA MET A 48 7.44 9.36 5.72
C MET A 48 7.29 9.83 7.17
N GLN A 49 7.48 8.93 8.14
CA GLN A 49 7.35 9.27 9.55
C GLN A 49 8.44 10.25 10.01
N LYS A 50 9.66 10.17 9.46
CA LYS A 50 10.73 11.18 9.72
C LYS A 50 10.35 12.59 9.27
N LEU A 51 9.49 12.70 8.25
CA LEU A 51 8.94 13.98 7.80
C LEU A 51 7.77 14.47 8.66
N GLY A 52 7.43 13.74 9.74
CA GLY A 52 6.26 14.00 10.58
C GLY A 52 4.93 13.53 9.97
N GLY A 53 4.98 12.73 8.90
CA GLY A 53 3.79 12.19 8.25
C GLY A 53 3.24 10.95 8.94
N THR A 54 1.94 10.72 8.79
CA THR A 54 1.24 9.54 9.32
C THR A 54 1.10 8.47 8.24
N ALA A 55 1.39 7.21 8.60
CA ALA A 55 1.32 6.07 7.70
C ALA A 55 0.30 5.03 8.17
N ALA A 56 -0.33 4.36 7.20
CA ALA A 56 -1.15 3.19 7.44
C ALA A 56 -0.67 2.00 6.60
N PHE A 57 -0.78 0.80 7.15
CA PHE A 57 -0.41 -0.45 6.52
C PHE A 57 -1.61 -1.40 6.53
N ILE A 58 -2.10 -1.74 5.35
CA ILE A 58 -3.17 -2.69 5.12
C ILE A 58 -2.51 -4.03 4.77
N ASP A 59 -2.40 -4.88 5.77
CA ASP A 59 -1.77 -6.20 5.71
C ASP A 59 -2.80 -7.24 5.31
N ALA A 60 -3.05 -7.36 4.01
CA ALA A 60 -3.93 -8.37 3.43
C ALA A 60 -3.26 -9.76 3.38
N GLU A 61 -1.92 -9.83 3.38
CA GLU A 61 -1.16 -11.10 3.46
C GLU A 61 -1.07 -11.66 4.89
N HIS A 62 -1.47 -10.89 5.91
CA HIS A 62 -1.39 -11.26 7.34
C HIS A 62 0.04 -11.67 7.75
N ALA A 63 1.04 -11.01 7.15
CA ALA A 63 2.44 -11.41 7.21
C ALA A 63 3.37 -10.31 7.78
N LEU A 64 2.82 -9.17 8.20
CA LEU A 64 3.63 -8.06 8.71
C LEU A 64 4.30 -8.38 10.06
N ASP A 65 5.64 -8.41 10.09
CA ASP A 65 6.41 -8.46 11.32
C ASP A 65 6.68 -7.05 11.87
N ILE A 66 5.96 -6.71 12.94
CA ILE A 66 6.05 -5.44 13.64
C ILE A 66 7.44 -5.20 14.27
N GLN A 67 8.09 -6.25 14.79
CA GLN A 67 9.42 -6.13 15.37
C GLN A 67 10.46 -5.83 14.29
N TYR A 68 10.34 -6.47 13.14
CA TYR A 68 11.19 -6.19 11.99
C TYR A 68 10.97 -4.78 11.44
N ALA A 69 9.72 -4.32 11.34
CA ALA A 69 9.40 -2.94 10.96
C ALA A 69 10.08 -1.91 11.89
N GLY A 70 10.02 -2.13 13.21
CA GLY A 70 10.71 -1.28 14.19
C GLY A 70 12.23 -1.24 13.98
N LYS A 71 12.86 -2.38 13.67
CA LYS A 71 14.30 -2.45 13.35
C LYS A 71 14.66 -1.68 12.08
N LEU A 72 13.73 -1.54 11.14
CA LEU A 72 13.91 -0.74 9.92
C LEU A 72 13.68 0.77 10.15
N GLY A 73 13.36 1.19 11.38
CA GLY A 73 13.19 2.59 11.74
C GLY A 73 11.75 3.09 11.65
N VAL A 74 10.78 2.20 11.45
CA VAL A 74 9.36 2.54 11.53
C VAL A 74 9.00 2.85 12.99
N ASN A 75 8.35 3.99 13.23
CA ASN A 75 7.68 4.24 14.49
C ASN A 75 6.40 3.39 14.56
N VAL A 76 6.52 2.22 15.16
CA VAL A 76 5.44 1.22 15.26
C VAL A 76 4.25 1.74 16.06
N SER A 77 4.46 2.54 17.11
CA SER A 77 3.34 3.03 17.95
C SER A 77 2.36 3.90 17.16
N ASP A 78 2.88 4.57 16.13
CA ASP A 78 2.14 5.55 15.33
C ASP A 78 1.80 4.99 13.94
N LEU A 79 2.11 3.72 13.68
CA LEU A 79 1.72 3.02 12.45
C LEU A 79 0.31 2.46 12.62
N LEU A 80 -0.63 2.92 11.80
CA LEU A 80 -1.95 2.30 11.74
C LEU A 80 -1.86 0.99 10.97
N VAL A 81 -2.24 -0.12 11.58
CA VAL A 81 -2.25 -1.44 10.93
C VAL A 81 -3.68 -1.96 10.85
N SER A 82 -4.05 -2.50 9.69
CA SER A 82 -5.35 -3.16 9.48
C SER A 82 -5.14 -4.49 8.76
N GLN A 83 -5.79 -5.54 9.25
CA GLN A 83 -5.83 -6.86 8.64
C GLN A 83 -7.27 -7.12 8.18
N PRO A 84 -7.57 -6.88 6.89
CA PRO A 84 -8.90 -7.09 6.34
C PRO A 84 -9.17 -8.57 6.05
N ASP A 85 -10.45 -8.93 6.06
CA ASP A 85 -11.01 -10.23 5.71
C ASP A 85 -11.25 -10.36 4.19
N THR A 86 -11.54 -9.26 3.49
CA THR A 86 -11.80 -9.27 2.03
C THR A 86 -11.12 -8.13 1.29
N GLY A 87 -10.94 -8.29 -0.02
CA GLY A 87 -10.40 -7.26 -0.90
C GLY A 87 -11.25 -5.98 -0.92
N GLU A 88 -12.58 -6.10 -0.89
CA GLU A 88 -13.48 -4.95 -0.78
C GLU A 88 -13.23 -4.17 0.52
N GLN A 89 -13.17 -4.87 1.66
CA GLN A 89 -12.94 -4.25 2.96
C GLN A 89 -11.59 -3.53 3.00
N ALA A 90 -10.53 -4.16 2.48
CA ALA A 90 -9.21 -3.56 2.38
C ALA A 90 -9.25 -2.21 1.61
N LEU A 91 -9.91 -2.20 0.44
CA LEU A 91 -10.00 -1.03 -0.41
C LEU A 91 -10.94 0.04 0.16
N GLU A 92 -11.99 -0.35 0.89
CA GLU A 92 -12.87 0.56 1.62
C GLU A 92 -12.16 1.26 2.78
N ILE A 93 -11.33 0.52 3.53
CA ILE A 93 -10.48 1.07 4.58
C ILE A 93 -9.48 2.07 3.99
N ALA A 94 -8.77 1.69 2.91
CA ALA A 94 -7.86 2.60 2.22
C ALA A 94 -8.59 3.88 1.79
N ASP A 95 -9.77 3.75 1.18
CA ASP A 95 -10.58 4.86 0.69
C ASP A 95 -11.10 5.77 1.81
N ALA A 96 -11.46 5.22 2.97
CA ALA A 96 -11.83 5.99 4.15
C ALA A 96 -10.64 6.77 4.73
N LEU A 97 -9.47 6.14 4.84
CA LEU A 97 -8.24 6.75 5.34
C LEU A 97 -7.71 7.85 4.41
N VAL A 98 -7.74 7.64 3.09
CA VAL A 98 -7.36 8.70 2.13
C VAL A 98 -8.33 9.88 2.23
N ARG A 99 -9.64 9.62 2.42
CA ARG A 99 -10.66 10.69 2.51
C ARG A 99 -10.57 11.52 3.79
N SER A 100 -10.15 10.94 4.91
CA SER A 100 -10.03 11.69 6.17
C SER A 100 -9.02 12.83 6.05
N GLY A 101 -8.04 12.71 5.15
CA GLY A 101 -6.94 13.65 5.00
C GLY A 101 -5.93 13.61 6.15
N SER A 102 -6.09 12.69 7.09
CA SER A 102 -5.21 12.52 8.25
C SER A 102 -4.03 11.58 7.98
N ILE A 103 -4.03 10.89 6.83
CA ILE A 103 -3.01 9.91 6.46
C ILE A 103 -2.20 10.39 5.26
N ASP A 104 -0.89 10.48 5.41
CA ASP A 104 0.04 10.90 4.37
C ASP A 104 0.47 9.76 3.45
N MET A 105 0.46 8.52 3.97
CA MET A 105 0.87 7.31 3.25
C MET A 105 0.01 6.10 3.59
N ILE A 106 -0.37 5.32 2.57
CA ILE A 106 -0.99 4.01 2.76
C ILE A 106 -0.20 2.96 1.97
N VAL A 107 0.06 1.83 2.61
CA VAL A 107 0.61 0.63 1.99
C VAL A 107 -0.46 -0.46 1.98
N ILE A 108 -0.59 -1.16 0.86
CA ILE A 108 -1.46 -2.34 0.72
C ILE A 108 -0.58 -3.52 0.33
N ASP A 109 -0.41 -4.46 1.27
CA ASP A 109 0.41 -5.67 1.11
C ASP A 109 -0.49 -6.91 1.21
N SER A 110 -0.88 -7.56 0.11
CA SER A 110 -0.56 -7.27 -1.30
C SER A 110 -1.79 -7.36 -2.18
N VAL A 111 -1.68 -6.89 -3.43
CA VAL A 111 -2.77 -6.97 -4.43
C VAL A 111 -3.22 -8.41 -4.64
N ALA A 112 -2.30 -9.38 -4.61
CA ALA A 112 -2.64 -10.78 -4.80
C ALA A 112 -3.59 -11.30 -3.70
N ALA A 113 -3.45 -10.78 -2.48
CA ALA A 113 -4.27 -11.12 -1.32
C ALA A 113 -5.60 -10.34 -1.23
N LEU A 114 -5.87 -9.42 -2.16
CA LEU A 114 -7.17 -8.74 -2.24
C LEU A 114 -8.22 -9.66 -2.87
N VAL A 115 -8.60 -10.70 -2.14
CA VAL A 115 -9.57 -11.71 -2.58
C VAL A 115 -10.99 -11.15 -2.41
N PRO A 116 -11.79 -11.08 -3.50
CA PRO A 116 -13.17 -10.62 -3.41
C PRO A 116 -14.03 -11.50 -2.51
N LYS A 117 -14.98 -10.90 -1.79
CA LYS A 117 -15.88 -11.62 -0.88
C LYS A 117 -16.57 -12.83 -1.53
N ALA A 118 -17.04 -12.67 -2.77
CA ALA A 118 -17.72 -13.75 -3.50
C ALA A 118 -16.81 -14.94 -3.83
N GLU A 119 -15.49 -14.74 -3.87
CA GLU A 119 -14.51 -15.83 -4.06
C GLU A 119 -14.23 -16.54 -2.73
N ILE A 120 -14.24 -15.83 -1.60
CA ILE A 120 -14.08 -16.40 -0.26
C ILE A 120 -15.31 -17.24 0.15
N GLU A 121 -16.51 -16.76 -0.17
CA GLU A 121 -17.77 -17.45 0.14
C GLU A 121 -18.13 -18.56 -0.87
N GLY A 122 -17.44 -18.61 -2.02
CA GLY A 122 -17.66 -19.60 -3.07
C GLY A 122 -17.05 -20.98 -2.75
N GLU A 123 -17.37 -21.98 -3.58
CA GLU A 123 -16.80 -23.31 -3.45
C GLU A 123 -15.44 -23.40 -4.17
N MET A 124 -14.56 -24.27 -3.68
CA MET A 124 -13.27 -24.49 -4.32
C MET A 124 -13.47 -25.06 -5.74
N GLY A 125 -13.04 -24.31 -6.74
CA GLY A 125 -13.22 -24.66 -8.16
C GLY A 125 -14.28 -23.82 -8.88
N ASP A 126 -15.01 -22.97 -8.17
CA ASP A 126 -15.89 -21.98 -8.80
C ASP A 126 -15.10 -21.02 -9.67
N SER A 127 -15.58 -20.82 -10.91
CA SER A 127 -14.94 -19.93 -11.87
C SER A 127 -15.61 -18.56 -11.86
N LEU A 128 -14.92 -17.58 -11.25
CA LEU A 128 -15.33 -16.17 -11.25
C LEU A 128 -14.28 -15.31 -12.00
N PRO A 129 -14.18 -15.46 -13.34
CA PRO A 129 -13.08 -14.89 -14.10
C PRO A 129 -13.05 -13.36 -14.00
N GLY A 130 -11.89 -12.81 -13.61
CA GLY A 130 -11.62 -11.38 -13.62
C GLY A 130 -12.27 -10.58 -12.48
N LEU A 131 -12.76 -11.24 -11.42
CA LEU A 131 -13.42 -10.56 -10.30
C LEU A 131 -12.47 -9.57 -9.59
N GLN A 132 -11.25 -10.01 -9.26
CA GLN A 132 -10.22 -9.15 -8.66
C GLN A 132 -9.86 -7.95 -9.57
N ALA A 133 -9.74 -8.16 -10.88
CA ALA A 133 -9.44 -7.08 -11.83
C ALA A 133 -10.55 -6.02 -11.89
N ARG A 134 -11.82 -6.45 -11.83
CA ARG A 134 -12.98 -5.55 -11.77
C ARG A 134 -13.01 -4.76 -10.46
N LEU A 135 -12.75 -5.42 -9.33
CA LEU A 135 -12.65 -4.80 -8.01
C LEU A 135 -11.59 -3.70 -8.01
N MET A 136 -10.37 -4.02 -8.45
CA MET A 136 -9.25 -3.07 -8.54
C MET A 136 -9.57 -1.89 -9.46
N SER A 137 -10.16 -2.16 -10.63
CA SER A 137 -10.57 -1.12 -11.58
C SER A 137 -11.59 -0.14 -10.99
N GLN A 138 -12.55 -0.64 -10.21
CA GLN A 138 -13.54 0.18 -9.54
C GLN A 138 -12.91 1.00 -8.41
N ALA A 139 -12.07 0.38 -7.58
CA ALA A 139 -11.42 1.04 -6.46
C ALA A 139 -10.46 2.14 -6.90
N LEU A 140 -9.57 1.88 -7.87
CA LEU A 140 -8.63 2.89 -8.37
C LEU A 140 -9.35 4.09 -9.00
N ARG A 141 -10.47 3.86 -9.70
CA ARG A 141 -11.30 4.94 -10.26
C ARG A 141 -11.85 5.87 -9.17
N LYS A 142 -12.24 5.31 -8.02
CA LYS A 142 -12.76 6.06 -6.87
C LYS A 142 -11.64 6.76 -6.09
N LEU A 143 -10.51 6.06 -5.91
CA LEU A 143 -9.38 6.50 -5.08
C LEU A 143 -8.57 7.62 -5.73
N THR A 144 -8.28 7.54 -7.03
CA THR A 144 -7.28 8.40 -7.70
C THR A 144 -7.54 9.89 -7.50
N GLY A 145 -8.79 10.33 -7.61
CA GLY A 145 -9.16 11.74 -7.40
C GLY A 145 -8.98 12.20 -5.95
N THR A 146 -9.29 11.33 -4.99
CA THR A 146 -9.13 11.62 -3.56
C THR A 146 -7.67 11.61 -3.16
N ILE A 147 -6.89 10.62 -3.60
CA ILE A 147 -5.43 10.52 -3.42
C ILE A 147 -4.75 11.83 -3.84
N LYS A 148 -5.11 12.36 -5.01
CA LYS A 148 -4.54 13.61 -5.50
C LYS A 148 -4.91 14.82 -4.63
N ARG A 149 -6.17 14.89 -4.18
CA ARG A 149 -6.70 16.00 -3.37
C ARG A 149 -6.11 16.03 -1.96
N THR A 150 -5.93 14.87 -1.32
CA THR A 150 -5.36 14.77 0.02
C THR A 150 -3.85 14.61 0.02
N ASN A 151 -3.24 14.52 -1.17
CA ASN A 151 -1.80 14.40 -1.34
C ASN A 151 -1.21 13.20 -0.57
N CYS A 152 -2.01 12.14 -0.46
CA CYS A 152 -1.64 10.86 0.12
C CYS A 152 -0.83 10.04 -0.90
N LEU A 153 0.23 9.37 -0.46
CA LEU A 153 0.96 8.39 -1.28
C LEU A 153 0.37 7.00 -1.01
N VAL A 154 -0.14 6.33 -2.04
CA VAL A 154 -0.66 4.97 -1.92
C VAL A 154 0.25 3.99 -2.65
N ILE A 155 0.77 3.01 -1.93
CA ILE A 155 1.67 1.97 -2.45
C ILE A 155 0.93 0.65 -2.46
N PHE A 156 0.87 0.00 -3.61
CA PHE A 156 0.45 -1.39 -3.76
C PHE A 156 1.67 -2.28 -3.89
N ILE A 157 1.76 -3.32 -3.06
CA ILE A 157 2.72 -4.41 -3.27
C ILE A 157 2.05 -5.47 -4.13
N ASN A 158 2.79 -6.03 -5.08
CA ASN A 158 2.28 -7.06 -5.97
C ASN A 158 3.31 -8.17 -6.21
N GLN A 159 2.84 -9.31 -6.69
CA GLN A 159 3.67 -10.48 -7.00
C GLN A 159 3.76 -10.68 -8.51
N ILE A 160 4.88 -11.23 -8.99
CA ILE A 160 4.98 -11.69 -10.39
C ILE A 160 4.21 -13.01 -10.50
N ARG A 161 3.41 -13.14 -11.56
CA ARG A 161 2.73 -14.38 -11.95
C ARG A 161 3.41 -14.99 -13.18
#